data_AF-A0A183EZ00-F1
#
_entry.id   AF-A0A183EZ00-F1
#
_cell.length_a   1.000
_cell.length_b   1.000
_cell.length_c   1.000
_cell.angle_alpha   90.00
_cell.angle_beta   90.00
_cell.angle_gamma   90.00
#
_symmetry.space_group_name_H-M   'P 1'
#
loop_
_entity.id
_entity.type
_entity.pdbx_description
1 polymer ?
#
loop_
_entity_poly.entity_id
_entity_poly.type
_entity_poly.pdbx_seq_one_letter_code
_entity_poly.pdbx_strand_id
1 'polypeptide(L)'
;MVKIDLGAHIDGFIATAAHTVVVGASAENKIKGKKANVMLAAYNAMETAIRMLRPGVYKNVEITDIIEKVANTYKVKPVENMLSHELRKNKIDGEKQIIQNPGEKQRSEITKCTFDRFEAFAIDILMSTGEGKTRMLDSRTTVYKKVDDLVYLLKMKASRAFLSAAVNKYGVMPFTLRSFEDEKQAKMGVVECERHNLMRPYQVHDFFADS
;
A
#
# COMPACT_ATOMS: atom_id res chain seq x y z
N MET A 1 8.53 -5.15 -16.33
CA MET A 1 7.42 -5.59 -15.47
C MET A 1 6.80 -4.34 -14.90
N VAL A 2 5.50 -4.16 -15.08
CA VAL A 2 4.75 -2.95 -14.72
C VAL A 2 3.75 -3.34 -13.65
N LYS A 3 3.67 -2.53 -12.59
CA LYS A 3 2.68 -2.66 -11.53
C LYS A 3 1.69 -1.51 -11.70
N ILE A 4 0.41 -1.83 -11.77
CA ILE A 4 -0.69 -0.88 -11.90
C ILE A 4 -1.48 -0.98 -10.61
N ASP A 5 -1.66 0.12 -9.89
CA ASP A 5 -2.41 0.20 -8.64
C ASP A 5 -3.36 1.39 -8.70
N LEU A 6 -4.62 1.15 -8.33
CA LEU A 6 -5.69 2.12 -8.38
C LEU A 6 -6.76 1.81 -7.34
N GLY A 7 -7.56 2.82 -7.01
CA GLY A 7 -8.71 2.68 -6.13
C GLY A 7 -9.85 3.60 -6.53
N ALA A 8 -11.05 3.21 -6.14
CA ALA A 8 -12.27 4.00 -6.26
C ALA A 8 -13.11 3.86 -4.99
N HIS A 9 -14.07 4.75 -4.80
CA HIS A 9 -15.03 4.61 -3.72
C HIS A 9 -16.40 5.16 -4.12
N ILE A 10 -17.44 4.64 -3.47
CA ILE A 10 -18.82 5.16 -3.55
C ILE A 10 -19.30 5.36 -2.12
N ASP A 11 -19.72 6.58 -1.76
CA ASP A 11 -20.15 6.91 -0.39
C ASP A 11 -19.17 6.43 0.70
N GLY A 12 -17.87 6.60 0.44
CA GLY A 12 -16.81 6.18 1.36
C GLY A 12 -16.53 4.68 1.43
N PHE A 13 -17.26 3.82 0.71
CA PHE A 13 -16.96 2.40 0.59
C PHE A 13 -15.91 2.18 -0.51
N ILE A 14 -14.78 1.59 -0.13
CA ILE A 14 -13.55 1.61 -0.91
C ILE A 14 -13.37 0.28 -1.65
N ALA A 15 -12.92 0.35 -2.90
CA ALA A 15 -12.40 -0.76 -3.66
C ALA A 15 -11.03 -0.40 -4.23
N THR A 16 -10.01 -1.21 -3.93
CA THR A 16 -8.66 -1.08 -4.48
C THR A 16 -8.31 -2.32 -5.29
N ALA A 17 -7.44 -2.15 -6.29
CA ALA A 17 -6.91 -3.24 -7.08
C ALA A 17 -5.50 -2.91 -7.55
N ALA A 18 -4.59 -3.85 -7.35
CA ALA A 18 -3.25 -3.82 -7.91
C ALA A 18 -3.03 -5.04 -8.81
N HIS A 19 -2.32 -4.84 -9.92
CA HIS A 19 -2.02 -5.90 -10.87
C HIS A 19 -0.62 -5.74 -11.46
N THR A 20 0.06 -6.86 -11.69
CA THR A 20 1.40 -6.90 -12.28
C THR A 20 1.36 -7.52 -13.66
N VAL A 21 1.85 -6.78 -14.67
CA VAL A 21 1.95 -7.24 -16.06
C VAL A 21 3.40 -7.20 -16.56
N VAL A 22 3.71 -8.03 -17.55
CA VAL A 22 4.99 -7.96 -18.27
C VAL A 22 4.73 -7.55 -19.71
N VAL A 23 5.15 -6.34 -20.06
CA VAL A 23 5.04 -5.81 -21.43
C VAL A 23 5.79 -6.74 -22.38
N GLY A 24 5.11 -7.16 -23.46
CA GLY A 24 5.64 -8.07 -24.48
C GLY A 24 5.49 -9.56 -24.16
N ALA A 25 4.95 -9.95 -23.00
CA ALA A 25 4.62 -11.35 -22.73
C ALA A 25 3.37 -11.78 -23.51
N SER A 26 3.39 -13.00 -24.05
CA SER A 26 2.26 -13.62 -24.77
C SER A 26 2.23 -15.14 -24.52
N ALA A 27 1.28 -15.84 -25.13
CA ALA A 27 1.20 -17.30 -25.06
C ALA A 27 2.46 -17.97 -25.66
N GLU A 28 3.00 -17.39 -26.73
CA GLU A 28 4.22 -17.80 -27.43
C GLU A 28 5.48 -17.29 -26.72
N ASN A 29 5.42 -16.07 -26.17
CA ASN A 29 6.53 -15.43 -25.46
C ASN A 29 6.30 -15.41 -23.94
N LYS A 30 6.42 -16.58 -23.31
CA LYS A 30 6.24 -16.72 -21.86
C LYS A 30 7.41 -16.12 -21.08
N ILE A 31 7.07 -15.48 -19.96
CA ILE A 31 8.06 -15.03 -18.97
C ILE A 31 8.76 -16.24 -18.31
N LYS A 32 10.05 -16.09 -17.98
CA LYS A 32 10.89 -17.16 -17.41
C LYS A 32 11.77 -16.64 -16.26
N GLY A 33 12.38 -17.55 -15.53
CA GLY A 33 13.37 -17.25 -14.48
C GLY A 33 12.80 -16.45 -13.31
N LYS A 34 13.63 -15.58 -12.70
CA LYS A 34 13.28 -14.79 -11.50
C LYS A 34 11.96 -14.01 -11.66
N LYS A 35 11.70 -13.46 -12.86
CA LYS A 35 10.45 -12.71 -13.16
C LYS A 35 9.20 -13.60 -13.08
N ALA A 36 9.27 -14.83 -13.58
CA ALA A 36 8.16 -15.78 -13.48
C ALA A 36 7.95 -16.22 -12.02
N ASN A 37 9.05 -16.51 -11.30
CA ASN A 37 8.99 -16.92 -9.90
C ASN A 37 8.34 -15.87 -9.00
N VAL A 38 8.75 -14.60 -9.10
CA VAL A 38 8.18 -13.55 -8.25
C VAL A 38 6.71 -13.28 -8.54
N MET A 39 6.28 -13.38 -9.80
CA MET A 39 4.88 -13.22 -10.18
C MET A 39 4.02 -14.38 -9.66
N LEU A 40 4.49 -15.63 -9.81
CA LEU A 40 3.80 -16.81 -9.27
C LEU A 40 3.76 -16.82 -7.75
N ALA A 41 4.83 -16.37 -7.09
CA ALA A 41 4.87 -16.23 -5.64
C ALA A 41 3.84 -15.21 -5.14
N ALA A 42 3.77 -14.02 -5.75
CA ALA A 42 2.80 -13.00 -5.38
C ALA A 42 1.37 -13.50 -5.61
N TYR A 43 1.10 -14.13 -6.76
CA TYR A 43 -0.22 -14.68 -7.07
C TYR A 43 -0.64 -15.78 -6.08
N ASN A 44 0.23 -16.77 -5.84
CA ASN A 44 -0.11 -17.88 -4.94
C ASN A 44 -0.17 -17.45 -3.47
N ALA A 45 0.63 -16.47 -3.06
CA ALA A 45 0.53 -15.89 -1.72
C ALA A 45 -0.79 -15.14 -1.54
N MET A 46 -1.21 -14.35 -2.54
CA MET A 46 -2.52 -13.69 -2.55
C MET A 46 -3.66 -14.72 -2.47
N GLU A 47 -3.67 -15.72 -3.36
CA GLU A 47 -4.68 -16.80 -3.37
C GLU A 47 -4.74 -17.55 -2.03
N THR A 48 -3.59 -17.78 -1.40
CA THR A 48 -3.55 -18.45 -0.09
C THR A 48 -4.08 -17.53 1.02
N ALA A 49 -3.64 -16.26 1.05
CA ALA A 49 -4.09 -15.29 2.02
C ALA A 49 -5.62 -15.09 1.98
N ILE A 50 -6.21 -14.92 0.79
CA ILE A 50 -7.67 -14.75 0.67
C ILE A 50 -8.45 -15.99 1.13
N ARG A 51 -7.89 -17.21 0.96
CA ARG A 51 -8.52 -18.45 1.45
C ARG A 51 -8.45 -18.58 2.98
N MET A 52 -7.47 -17.92 3.60
CA MET A 52 -7.27 -17.87 5.05
C MET A 52 -8.02 -16.72 5.73
N LEU A 53 -8.57 -15.75 4.99
CA LEU A 53 -9.48 -14.73 5.53
C LEU A 53 -10.83 -15.35 5.88
N ARG A 54 -10.85 -16.14 6.96
CA ARG A 54 -12.03 -16.84 7.46
C ARG A 54 -12.30 -16.40 8.89
N PRO A 55 -13.55 -15.99 9.20
CA PRO A 55 -13.91 -15.59 10.54
C PRO A 55 -13.62 -16.66 11.58
N GLY A 56 -12.90 -16.30 12.65
CA GLY A 56 -12.59 -17.17 13.79
C GLY A 56 -11.67 -18.38 13.53
N VAL A 57 -11.08 -18.52 12.33
CA VAL A 57 -10.21 -19.67 12.01
C VAL A 57 -8.73 -19.32 12.18
N TYR A 58 -8.29 -18.26 11.50
CA TYR A 58 -6.88 -17.86 11.47
C TYR A 58 -6.72 -16.46 12.06
N LYS A 59 -5.54 -16.20 12.63
CA LYS A 59 -5.09 -14.86 13.03
C LYS A 59 -4.27 -14.24 11.91
N ASN A 60 -4.13 -12.91 11.93
CA ASN A 60 -3.30 -12.18 10.97
C ASN A 60 -1.85 -12.71 10.88
N VAL A 61 -1.24 -13.09 12.01
CA VAL A 61 0.13 -13.64 12.04
C VAL A 61 0.27 -14.96 11.28
N GLU A 62 -0.77 -15.80 11.24
CA GLU A 62 -0.72 -17.05 10.48
C GLU A 62 -0.78 -16.78 8.96
N ILE A 63 -1.45 -15.69 8.57
CA ILE A 63 -1.44 -15.21 7.18
C ILE A 63 -0.03 -14.69 6.82
N THR A 64 0.61 -13.93 7.70
CA THR A 64 2.01 -13.51 7.55
C THR A 64 2.94 -14.71 7.33
N ASP A 65 2.83 -15.74 8.16
CA ASP A 65 3.67 -16.94 8.09
C ASP A 65 3.48 -17.72 6.78
N ILE A 66 2.25 -17.81 6.26
CA ILE A 66 2.01 -18.53 5.01
C ILE A 66 2.55 -17.76 3.80
N ILE A 67 2.47 -16.42 3.81
CA ILE A 67 3.03 -15.57 2.75
C ILE A 67 4.54 -15.81 2.66
N GLU A 68 5.23 -15.88 3.80
CA GLU A 68 6.66 -16.19 3.86
C GLU A 68 6.98 -17.61 3.36
N LYS A 69 6.19 -18.62 3.76
CA LYS A 69 6.37 -20.00 3.28
C LYS A 69 6.21 -20.11 1.77
N VAL A 70 5.19 -19.47 1.19
CA VAL A 70 5.00 -19.43 -0.27
C VAL A 70 6.17 -18.73 -0.95
N ALA A 71 6.61 -17.58 -0.46
CA ALA A 71 7.76 -16.86 -1.02
C ALA A 71 9.04 -17.72 -1.05
N ASN A 72 9.29 -18.47 0.03
CA ASN A 72 10.44 -19.38 0.11
C ASN A 72 10.39 -20.52 -0.94
N THR A 73 9.20 -21.04 -1.29
CA THR A 73 9.04 -22.03 -2.37
C THR A 73 9.55 -21.50 -3.71
N TYR A 74 9.33 -20.22 -3.99
CA TYR A 74 9.74 -19.58 -5.25
C TYR A 74 11.13 -18.93 -5.18
N LYS A 75 11.82 -19.01 -4.03
CA LYS A 75 13.11 -18.36 -3.76
C LYS A 75 13.04 -16.83 -3.95
N VAL A 76 11.98 -16.22 -3.46
CA VAL A 76 11.78 -14.76 -3.44
C VAL A 76 11.52 -14.29 -2.00
N LYS A 77 11.50 -12.98 -1.77
CA LYS A 77 11.23 -12.41 -0.44
C LYS A 77 10.02 -11.48 -0.46
N PRO A 78 9.08 -11.57 0.49
CA PRO A 78 8.08 -10.54 0.65
C PRO A 78 8.74 -9.22 1.04
N VAL A 79 8.18 -8.11 0.58
CA VAL A 79 8.68 -6.78 0.93
C VAL A 79 8.44 -6.50 2.40
N GLU A 80 9.47 -6.01 3.09
CA GLU A 80 9.46 -5.78 4.53
C GLU A 80 8.43 -4.71 4.94
N ASN A 81 7.71 -4.98 6.03
CA ASN A 81 6.79 -4.05 6.71
C ASN A 81 5.61 -3.51 5.86
N MET A 82 5.28 -4.14 4.73
CA MET A 82 4.08 -3.77 3.97
C MET A 82 2.82 -4.34 4.63
N LEU A 83 1.72 -3.59 4.56
CA LEU A 83 0.48 -3.85 5.29
C LEU A 83 -0.70 -4.04 4.33
N SER A 84 -1.43 -5.14 4.52
CA SER A 84 -2.81 -5.26 4.06
C SER A 84 -3.74 -4.73 5.15
N HIS A 85 -4.73 -3.91 4.78
CA HIS A 85 -5.58 -3.20 5.72
C HIS A 85 -7.03 -3.67 5.67
N GLU A 86 -7.67 -3.68 6.83
CA GLU A 86 -9.12 -3.61 6.89
C GLU A 86 -9.62 -2.30 6.25
N LEU A 87 -10.73 -2.40 5.53
CA LEU A 87 -11.44 -1.28 4.95
C LEU A 87 -12.70 -0.99 5.79
N ARG A 88 -12.88 0.28 6.16
CA ARG A 88 -14.14 0.79 6.74
C ARG A 88 -14.65 1.94 5.89
N LYS A 89 -15.91 2.35 6.10
CA LYS A 89 -16.47 3.54 5.45
C LYS A 89 -15.57 4.74 5.75
N ASN A 90 -15.07 5.41 4.71
CA ASN A 90 -14.13 6.53 4.77
C ASN A 90 -12.75 6.21 5.38
N LYS A 91 -12.37 4.93 5.54
CA LYS A 91 -11.07 4.56 6.11
C LYS A 91 -10.41 3.46 5.27
N ILE A 92 -9.36 3.83 4.53
CA ILE A 92 -8.56 2.90 3.72
C ILE A 92 -7.54 2.09 4.55
N ASP A 93 -7.20 2.58 5.74
CA ASP A 93 -6.19 2.04 6.64
C ASP A 93 -6.81 1.73 8.01
N GLY A 94 -7.70 0.73 8.04
CA GLY A 94 -8.33 0.25 9.27
C GLY A 94 -7.33 -0.31 10.29
N GLU A 95 -7.84 -0.56 11.49
CA GLU A 95 -7.06 -0.98 12.65
C GLU A 95 -6.52 -2.40 12.51
N LYS A 96 -7.33 -3.32 11.96
CA LYS A 96 -6.90 -4.69 11.69
C LYS A 96 -6.00 -4.73 10.46
N GLN A 97 -4.81 -5.31 10.64
CA GLN A 97 -3.76 -5.31 9.62
C GLN A 97 -3.10 -6.68 9.51
N ILE A 98 -2.65 -7.01 8.31
CA ILE A 98 -1.77 -8.15 8.05
C ILE A 98 -0.47 -7.60 7.51
N ILE A 99 0.62 -7.83 8.23
CA ILE A 99 1.96 -7.42 7.83
C ILE A 99 2.65 -8.55 7.08
N GLN A 100 3.40 -8.25 6.03
CA GLN A 100 4.30 -9.20 5.38
C GLN A 100 5.76 -8.89 5.75
N ASN A 101 6.55 -9.95 5.95
CA ASN A 101 7.97 -9.87 6.30
C ASN A 101 8.26 -8.77 7.36
N PRO A 102 7.71 -8.87 8.58
CA PRO A 102 7.93 -7.86 9.60
C PRO A 102 9.41 -7.82 10.02
N GLY A 103 10.01 -6.63 9.97
CA GLY A 103 11.35 -6.39 10.50
C GLY A 103 11.41 -6.57 12.02
N GLU A 104 12.61 -6.63 12.59
CA GLU A 104 12.81 -6.93 14.02
C GLU A 104 12.02 -6.01 14.96
N LYS A 105 12.01 -4.70 14.68
CA LYS A 105 11.28 -3.70 15.47
C LYS A 105 9.76 -3.88 15.36
N GLN A 106 9.26 -4.06 14.13
CA GLN A 106 7.84 -4.18 13.88
C GLN A 106 7.27 -5.47 14.48
N ARG A 107 8.05 -6.55 14.51
CA ARG A 107 7.61 -7.88 14.96
C ARG A 107 7.03 -7.86 16.40
N SER A 108 7.59 -7.05 17.29
CA SER A 108 7.06 -6.88 18.66
C SER A 108 5.82 -5.99 18.75
N GLU A 109 5.58 -5.15 17.75
CA GLU A 109 4.48 -4.18 17.72
C GLU A 109 3.24 -4.71 16.97
N ILE A 110 3.34 -5.89 16.34
CA ILE A 110 2.22 -6.51 15.63
C ILE A 110 1.09 -6.79 16.61
N THR A 111 0.00 -6.04 16.46
CA THR A 111 -1.25 -6.34 17.14
C THR A 111 -1.87 -7.57 16.50
N LYS A 112 -1.96 -8.66 17.28
CA LYS A 112 -2.62 -9.89 16.82
C LYS A 112 -4.12 -9.66 16.74
N CYS A 113 -4.72 -9.95 15.59
CA CYS A 113 -6.16 -9.85 15.41
C CYS A 113 -6.74 -11.12 14.78
N THR A 114 -8.03 -11.32 15.01
CA THR A 114 -8.88 -12.30 14.32
C THR A 114 -9.75 -11.58 13.30
N PHE A 115 -10.27 -12.34 12.34
CA PHE A 115 -11.21 -11.84 11.34
C PHE A 115 -12.64 -12.15 11.77
N ASP A 116 -13.57 -11.27 11.41
CA ASP A 116 -14.99 -11.39 11.72
C ASP A 116 -15.86 -11.33 10.46
N ARG A 117 -17.12 -11.73 10.59
CA ARG A 117 -18.10 -11.59 9.50
C ARG A 117 -18.34 -10.12 9.21
N PHE A 118 -18.63 -9.81 7.95
CA PHE A 118 -18.95 -8.45 7.47
C PHE A 118 -17.77 -7.46 7.54
N GLU A 119 -16.55 -7.95 7.68
CA GLU A 119 -15.34 -7.15 7.49
C GLU A 119 -14.89 -7.18 6.02
N ALA A 120 -14.30 -6.08 5.56
CA ALA A 120 -13.70 -5.97 4.24
C ALA A 120 -12.20 -5.71 4.41
N PHE A 121 -11.37 -6.31 3.57
CA PHE A 121 -9.92 -6.14 3.58
C PHE A 121 -9.41 -5.85 2.18
N ALA A 122 -8.45 -4.92 2.07
CA ALA A 122 -7.58 -4.77 0.91
C ALA A 122 -6.33 -5.61 1.16
N ILE A 123 -6.22 -6.72 0.43
CA ILE A 123 -5.06 -7.60 0.48
C ILE A 123 -4.04 -7.15 -0.54
N ASP A 124 -2.88 -6.71 -0.05
CA ASP A 124 -1.77 -6.21 -0.84
C ASP A 124 -0.54 -7.10 -0.61
N ILE A 125 -0.06 -7.71 -1.70
CA ILE A 125 1.04 -8.67 -1.69
C ILE A 125 2.17 -8.13 -2.56
N LEU A 126 3.27 -7.73 -1.92
CA LEU A 126 4.45 -7.25 -2.60
C LEU A 126 5.60 -8.24 -2.42
N MET A 127 6.14 -8.75 -3.53
CA MET A 127 7.25 -9.70 -3.53
C MET A 127 8.45 -9.11 -4.29
N SER A 128 9.65 -9.43 -3.83
CA SER A 128 10.92 -8.99 -4.41
C SER A 128 11.78 -10.19 -4.81
N THR A 129 12.51 -10.04 -5.91
CA THR A 129 13.54 -10.99 -6.32
C THR A 129 14.87 -10.84 -5.57
N GLY A 130 15.04 -9.77 -4.78
CA GLY A 130 16.19 -9.57 -3.89
C GLY A 130 15.82 -9.79 -2.41
N GLU A 131 16.43 -9.02 -1.51
CA GLU A 131 16.31 -9.22 -0.05
C GLU A 131 14.95 -8.84 0.56
N GLY A 132 14.05 -8.22 -0.20
CA GLY A 132 12.76 -7.73 0.30
C GLY A 132 12.84 -6.41 1.07
N LYS A 133 14.02 -5.79 1.19
CA LYS A 133 14.18 -4.45 1.77
C LYS A 133 13.94 -3.35 0.74
N THR A 134 13.29 -2.28 1.17
CA THR A 134 13.08 -1.08 0.35
C THR A 134 13.98 0.06 0.78
N ARG A 135 14.36 0.90 -0.18
CA ARG A 135 14.91 2.23 0.08
C ARG A 135 13.97 3.28 -0.46
N MET A 136 13.84 4.41 0.24
CA MET A 136 13.15 5.57 -0.30
C MET A 136 13.95 6.09 -1.51
N LEU A 137 13.25 6.42 -2.59
CA LEU A 137 13.87 7.14 -3.71
C LEU A 137 13.82 8.64 -3.46
N ASP A 138 14.78 9.36 -4.05
CA ASP A 138 14.74 10.83 -4.17
C ASP A 138 13.65 11.32 -5.15
N SER A 139 12.84 10.40 -5.69
CA SER A 139 11.70 10.73 -6.52
C SER A 139 10.66 11.49 -5.71
N ARG A 140 10.14 12.57 -6.29
CA ARG A 140 9.14 13.41 -5.61
C ARG A 140 7.88 12.61 -5.29
N THR A 141 7.50 12.58 -4.02
CA THR A 141 6.19 12.07 -3.60
C THR A 141 5.06 12.93 -4.15
N THR A 142 4.12 12.29 -4.87
CA THR A 142 2.97 12.96 -5.49
C THR A 142 1.62 12.47 -4.97
N VAL A 143 1.59 11.41 -4.15
CA VAL A 143 0.36 10.88 -3.56
C VAL A 143 0.34 11.18 -2.06
N TYR A 144 -0.76 11.76 -1.60
CA TYR A 144 -0.95 12.16 -0.20
C TYR A 144 -2.35 11.77 0.25
N LYS A 145 -2.51 11.61 1.57
CA LYS A 145 -3.80 11.43 2.22
C LYS A 145 -3.88 12.35 3.43
N LYS A 146 -5.04 12.93 3.69
CA LYS A 146 -5.27 13.68 4.92
C LYS A 146 -5.15 12.78 6.16
N VAL A 147 -4.60 13.34 7.23
CA VAL A 147 -4.65 12.74 8.57
C VAL A 147 -5.87 13.32 9.30
N ASP A 148 -6.76 12.44 9.76
CA ASP A 148 -8.09 12.83 10.27
C ASP A 148 -8.01 13.53 11.64
N ASP A 149 -7.19 13.00 12.54
CA ASP A 149 -7.19 13.36 13.96
C ASP A 149 -6.21 14.47 14.34
N LEU A 150 -5.63 15.16 13.34
CA LEU A 150 -4.66 16.22 13.56
C LEU A 150 -5.16 17.57 13.10
N VAL A 151 -5.17 18.54 14.02
CA VAL A 151 -5.51 19.92 13.75
C VAL A 151 -4.28 20.79 13.99
N TYR A 152 -3.86 21.51 12.95
CA TYR A 152 -2.77 22.46 13.02
C TYR A 152 -3.11 23.74 12.24
N LEU A 153 -2.81 24.89 12.83
CA LEU A 153 -3.05 26.19 12.20
C LEU A 153 -1.92 26.53 11.23
N LEU A 154 -2.14 26.22 9.95
CA LEU A 154 -1.20 26.52 8.86
C LEU A 154 -0.92 28.02 8.73
N LYS A 155 0.37 28.39 8.64
CA LYS A 155 0.82 29.78 8.57
C LYS A 155 0.80 30.32 7.14
N MET A 156 1.08 29.48 6.14
CA MET A 156 1.15 29.93 4.75
C MET A 156 -0.24 29.98 4.10
N LYS A 157 -0.53 31.07 3.38
CA LYS A 157 -1.77 31.21 2.59
C LYS A 157 -1.91 30.09 1.56
N ALA A 158 -0.81 29.74 0.88
CA ALA A 158 -0.77 28.66 -0.10
C ALA A 158 -1.14 27.30 0.52
N SER A 159 -0.63 26.99 1.71
CA SER A 159 -0.91 25.72 2.40
C SER A 159 -2.35 25.63 2.89
N ARG A 160 -2.92 26.74 3.42
CA ARG A 160 -4.35 26.80 3.77
C ARG A 160 -5.24 26.57 2.54
N ALA A 161 -4.92 27.23 1.43
CA ALA A 161 -5.66 27.07 0.17
C ALA A 161 -5.58 25.63 -0.35
N PHE A 162 -4.38 25.04 -0.35
CA PHE A 162 -4.16 23.64 -0.73
C PHE A 162 -4.94 22.66 0.15
N LEU A 163 -4.83 22.76 1.48
CA LEU A 163 -5.53 21.87 2.41
C LEU A 163 -7.05 21.95 2.21
N SER A 164 -7.60 23.16 2.10
CA SER A 164 -9.03 23.36 1.85
C SER A 164 -9.47 22.72 0.54
N ALA A 165 -8.75 22.98 -0.56
CA ALA A 165 -9.06 22.39 -1.87
C ALA A 165 -8.96 20.86 -1.86
N ALA A 166 -7.94 20.29 -1.20
CA ALA A 166 -7.75 18.85 -1.08
C ALA A 166 -8.91 18.20 -0.30
N VAL A 167 -9.27 18.75 0.86
CA VAL A 167 -10.34 18.21 1.71
C VAL A 167 -11.70 18.31 1.05
N ASN A 168 -12.00 19.44 0.40
CA ASN A 168 -13.28 19.62 -0.27
C ASN A 168 -13.45 18.65 -1.46
N LYS A 169 -12.36 18.31 -2.15
CA LYS A 169 -12.40 17.47 -3.35
C LYS A 169 -12.26 15.98 -3.05
N TYR A 170 -11.38 15.60 -2.11
CA TYR A 170 -10.99 14.20 -1.86
C TYR A 170 -11.36 13.70 -0.47
N GLY A 171 -11.79 14.60 0.43
CA GLY A 171 -12.08 14.26 1.82
C GLY A 171 -10.86 13.66 2.50
N VAL A 172 -10.99 12.39 2.90
CA VAL A 172 -9.99 11.61 3.64
C VAL A 172 -9.29 10.56 2.78
N MET A 173 -9.61 10.50 1.49
CA MET A 173 -9.04 9.52 0.57
C MET A 173 -7.68 9.95 0.03
N PRO A 174 -6.79 9.01 -0.34
CA PRO A 174 -5.55 9.33 -1.03
C PRO A 174 -5.81 10.03 -2.37
N PHE A 175 -4.99 11.01 -2.71
CA PHE A 175 -5.08 11.77 -3.95
C PHE A 175 -3.70 12.12 -4.50
N THR A 176 -3.63 12.39 -5.80
CA THR A 176 -2.39 12.81 -6.47
C THR A 176 -2.32 14.33 -6.64
N LEU A 177 -1.15 14.95 -6.47
CA LEU A 177 -0.93 16.38 -6.71
C LEU A 177 -1.22 16.80 -8.16
N ARG A 178 -1.11 15.88 -9.13
CA ARG A 178 -1.38 16.14 -10.55
C ARG A 178 -2.86 16.45 -10.84
N SER A 179 -3.75 16.15 -9.90
CA SER A 179 -5.20 16.34 -10.04
C SER A 179 -5.69 17.77 -9.74
N PHE A 180 -4.77 18.66 -9.32
CA PHE A 180 -5.02 20.08 -9.12
C PHE A 180 -4.76 20.83 -10.43
N GLU A 181 -5.53 21.88 -10.70
CA GLU A 181 -5.37 22.71 -11.89
C GLU A 181 -4.00 23.39 -11.94
N ASP A 182 -3.55 23.95 -10.81
CA ASP A 182 -2.20 24.48 -10.64
C ASP A 182 -1.35 23.52 -9.79
N GLU A 183 -0.68 22.59 -10.49
CA GLU A 183 0.21 21.61 -9.85
C GLU A 183 1.37 22.29 -9.10
N LYS A 184 1.84 23.47 -9.55
CA LYS A 184 2.95 24.18 -8.91
C LYS A 184 2.52 24.73 -7.55
N GLN A 185 1.32 25.29 -7.46
CA GLN A 185 0.75 25.73 -6.17
C GLN A 185 0.50 24.54 -5.24
N ALA A 186 -0.03 23.42 -5.73
CA ALA A 186 -0.22 22.22 -4.92
C ALA A 186 1.11 21.70 -4.35
N LYS A 187 2.15 21.65 -5.20
CA LYS A 187 3.53 21.29 -4.84
C LYS A 187 4.14 22.20 -3.77
N MET A 188 3.79 23.49 -3.74
CA MET A 188 4.24 24.42 -2.70
C MET A 188 3.41 24.29 -1.41
N GLY A 189 2.09 24.16 -1.54
CA GLY A 189 1.16 24.11 -0.41
C GLY A 189 1.30 22.87 0.46
N VAL A 190 1.61 21.71 -0.15
CA VAL A 190 1.72 20.43 0.57
C VAL A 190 2.88 20.38 1.56
N VAL A 191 3.96 21.14 1.34
CA VAL A 191 5.19 21.06 2.15
C VAL A 191 4.93 21.38 3.62
N GLU A 192 4.19 22.45 3.92
CA GLU A 192 3.85 22.79 5.31
C GLU A 192 2.87 21.75 5.90
N CYS A 193 1.96 21.22 5.09
CA CYS A 193 0.97 20.25 5.55
C CYS A 193 1.62 18.91 5.91
N GLU A 194 2.57 18.44 5.12
CA GLU A 194 3.37 17.23 5.41
C GLU A 194 4.24 17.44 6.65
N ARG A 195 4.98 18.55 6.73
CA ARG A 195 5.85 18.86 7.87
C ARG A 195 5.12 18.86 9.21
N HIS A 196 3.86 19.29 9.21
CA HIS A 196 3.00 19.31 10.40
C HIS A 196 2.02 18.14 10.45
N ASN A 197 2.29 17.05 9.72
CA ASN A 197 1.55 15.78 9.74
C ASN A 197 0.05 15.88 9.38
N LEU A 198 -0.39 16.97 8.75
CA LEU A 198 -1.77 17.11 8.26
C LEU A 198 -2.00 16.29 6.99
N MET A 199 -0.94 16.01 6.24
CA MET A 199 -0.95 15.17 5.04
C MET A 199 0.10 14.08 5.18
N ARG A 200 -0.32 12.82 5.09
CA ARG A 200 0.57 11.65 5.06
C ARG A 200 1.05 11.41 3.62
N PRO A 201 2.37 11.39 3.36
CA PRO A 201 2.93 11.08 2.06
C PRO A 201 2.91 9.57 1.79
N TYR A 202 2.64 9.18 0.55
CA TYR A 202 2.85 7.82 0.03
C TYR A 202 4.14 7.84 -0.78
N GLN A 203 5.25 7.57 -0.11
CA GLN A 203 6.59 7.70 -0.66
C GLN A 203 6.85 6.69 -1.78
N VAL A 204 7.70 7.08 -2.73
CA VAL A 204 8.14 6.18 -3.80
C VAL A 204 9.33 5.37 -3.29
N HIS A 205 9.18 4.05 -3.28
CA HIS A 205 10.22 3.12 -2.86
C HIS A 205 10.86 2.41 -4.05
N ASP A 206 12.16 2.14 -3.94
CA ASP A 206 12.89 1.24 -4.82
C ASP A 206 13.22 -0.06 -4.09
N PHE A 207 13.26 -1.13 -4.86
CA PHE A 207 13.56 -2.46 -4.38
C PHE A 207 14.98 -2.80 -4.82
N PHE A 208 15.80 -3.32 -3.90
CA PHE A 208 17.03 -3.99 -4.31
C PHE A 208 16.63 -5.24 -5.12
N ALA A 209 16.66 -5.12 -6.44
CA ALA A 209 16.53 -6.26 -7.33
C ALA A 209 17.95 -6.72 -7.66
N ASP A 210 18.32 -7.93 -7.23
CA ASP A 210 19.54 -8.56 -7.74
C ASP A 210 19.38 -8.72 -9.25
N SER A 211 20.24 -8.02 -10.00
CA SER A 211 20.36 -8.07 -11.45
C SER A 211 20.39 -9.50 -11.99
#